data_AF-A0A0N5BUQ0-F1
#
_entry.id   AF-A0A0N5BUQ0-F1
#
_cell.length_a   1.000
_cell.length_b   1.000
_cell.length_c   1.000
_cell.angle_alpha   90.00
_cell.angle_beta   90.00
_cell.angle_gamma   90.00
#
_symmetry.space_group_name_H-M   'P 1'
#
loop_
_entity.id
_entity.type
_entity.pdbx_description
1 polymer ?
#
loop_
_entity_poly.entity_id
_entity_poly.type
_entity_poly.pdbx_seq_one_letter_code
_entity_poly.pdbx_strand_id
1 'polypeptide(L)'
;MGYVTLSAEDYAYGGIFNYPECVGFKKETAHHTLKPLKVLLTHPIMSKLIKDKFKRKCYHHGFHIMDYMKDFLQKYKNNIKMSLMWQTNIIYGNLNNIFAADEIYYKFFKENEKYYKNSFSILMGDHGDKTDIFSLTDIGKYLVF
;
A
#
# COMPACT_ATOMS: atom_id res chain seq x y z
N MET A 1 4.52 -18.01 16.47
CA MET A 1 5.48 -16.87 16.38
C MET A 1 4.79 -15.65 16.97
N GLY A 2 5.42 -14.90 17.87
CA GLY A 2 4.76 -13.84 18.65
C GLY A 2 4.55 -12.50 17.94
N TYR A 3 4.63 -12.46 16.60
CA TYR A 3 4.48 -11.24 15.82
C TYR A 3 3.02 -10.80 15.74
N VAL A 4 2.78 -9.51 15.96
CA VAL A 4 1.56 -8.88 15.47
C VAL A 4 1.79 -8.53 14.00
N THR A 5 0.84 -8.89 13.14
CA THR A 5 1.03 -8.84 11.69
C THR A 5 0.05 -7.90 11.01
N LEU A 6 0.54 -7.18 9.99
CA LEU A 6 -0.24 -6.29 9.13
C LEU A 6 -0.08 -6.70 7.67
N SER A 7 -1.18 -6.84 6.95
CA SER A 7 -1.22 -6.92 5.49
C SER A 7 -2.13 -5.84 4.94
N ALA A 8 -1.55 -4.80 4.36
CA ALA A 8 -2.26 -3.62 3.88
C ALA A 8 -2.04 -3.43 2.38
N GLU A 9 -3.13 -3.22 1.64
CA GLU A 9 -3.05 -2.98 0.21
C GLU A 9 -4.12 -1.97 -0.19
N ASP A 10 -3.85 -1.17 -1.21
CA ASP A 10 -4.65 0.01 -1.58
C ASP A 10 -5.60 -0.23 -2.77
N TYR A 11 -5.47 -1.35 -3.49
CA TYR A 11 -6.40 -1.70 -4.57
C TYR A 11 -7.72 -2.22 -4.01
N ALA A 12 -8.84 -1.61 -4.42
CA ALA A 12 -10.15 -1.87 -3.81
C ALA A 12 -10.82 -3.16 -4.31
N TYR A 13 -10.52 -3.60 -5.53
CA TYR A 13 -11.20 -4.72 -6.18
C TYR A 13 -10.44 -6.05 -6.07
N GLY A 14 -9.31 -6.07 -5.37
CA GLY A 14 -8.48 -7.27 -5.24
C GLY A 14 -7.23 -7.00 -4.40
N GLY A 15 -6.19 -7.77 -4.66
CA GLY A 15 -4.91 -7.69 -3.96
C GLY A 15 -4.00 -8.83 -4.36
N ILE A 16 -2.75 -8.80 -3.93
CA ILE A 16 -1.70 -9.75 -4.34
C ILE A 16 -2.01 -11.20 -3.96
N PHE A 17 -2.85 -11.41 -2.94
CA PHE A 17 -3.21 -12.74 -2.44
C PHE A 17 -4.69 -13.08 -2.64
N ASN A 18 -5.48 -12.17 -3.20
CA ASN A 18 -6.93 -12.33 -3.35
C ASN A 18 -7.47 -11.68 -4.62
N TYR A 19 -6.63 -11.54 -5.65
CA TYR A 19 -7.09 -11.17 -6.99
C TYR A 19 -8.10 -12.21 -7.51
N PRO A 20 -9.10 -11.82 -8.32
CA PRO A 20 -10.00 -12.77 -8.95
C PRO A 20 -9.23 -13.93 -9.60
N GLU A 21 -9.75 -15.15 -9.48
CA GLU A 21 -9.15 -16.37 -10.06
C GLU A 21 -7.88 -16.89 -9.36
N CYS A 22 -7.36 -16.22 -8.34
CA CYS A 22 -6.30 -16.76 -7.48
C CYS A 22 -6.86 -17.70 -6.38
N VAL A 23 -6.14 -18.78 -6.08
CA VAL A 23 -6.51 -19.74 -5.00
C VAL A 23 -6.47 -19.09 -3.61
N GLY A 24 -5.60 -18.10 -3.43
CA GLY A 24 -5.45 -17.33 -2.20
C GLY A 24 -5.17 -18.17 -0.95
N PHE A 25 -5.42 -17.58 0.22
CA PHE A 25 -5.27 -18.27 1.51
C PHE A 25 -6.63 -18.68 2.09
N LYS A 26 -6.70 -19.90 2.64
CA LYS A 26 -7.92 -20.42 3.29
C LYS A 26 -8.25 -19.76 4.64
N LYS A 27 -7.25 -19.22 5.32
CA LYS A 27 -7.36 -18.54 6.62
C LYS A 27 -6.75 -17.15 6.50
N GLU A 28 -7.18 -16.25 7.37
CA GLU A 28 -6.60 -14.92 7.46
C GLU A 28 -5.10 -15.03 7.80
N THR A 29 -4.26 -14.34 7.03
CA THR A 29 -2.79 -14.43 7.14
C THR A 29 -2.19 -13.34 8.01
N ALA A 30 -2.95 -12.29 8.30
CA ALA A 30 -2.52 -11.19 9.15
C ALA A 30 -3.54 -10.87 10.25
N HIS A 31 -3.06 -10.40 11.40
CA HIS A 31 -3.92 -9.92 12.47
C HIS A 31 -4.70 -8.67 12.07
N HIS A 32 -4.10 -7.85 11.20
CA HIS A 32 -4.67 -6.58 10.71
C HIS A 32 -4.66 -6.55 9.18
N THR A 33 -5.78 -6.17 8.58
CA THR A 33 -5.90 -5.99 7.13
C THR A 33 -6.78 -4.81 6.75
N LEU A 34 -6.60 -4.30 5.53
CA LEU A 34 -7.48 -3.30 4.93
C LEU A 34 -8.74 -3.88 4.26
N LYS A 35 -8.98 -5.20 4.34
CA LYS A 35 -10.14 -5.84 3.70
C LYS A 35 -11.48 -5.19 4.06
N PRO A 36 -11.76 -4.82 5.32
CA PRO A 36 -13.01 -4.13 5.65
C PRO A 36 -13.16 -2.79 4.92
N LEU A 37 -12.07 -2.03 4.79
CA LEU A 37 -12.07 -0.76 4.06
C LEU A 37 -12.29 -0.98 2.56
N LYS A 38 -11.68 -2.02 1.97
CA LYS A 38 -11.88 -2.41 0.56
C LYS A 38 -13.35 -2.77 0.29
N VAL A 39 -13.99 -3.54 1.18
CA VAL A 39 -15.43 -3.85 1.08
C VAL A 39 -16.28 -2.57 1.14
N LEU A 40 -15.96 -1.63 2.04
CA LEU A 40 -16.68 -0.35 2.11
C LEU A 40 -16.47 0.54 0.87
N LEU A 41 -15.27 0.50 0.28
CA LEU A 41 -14.93 1.25 -0.94
C LEU A 41 -15.65 0.72 -2.19
N THR A 42 -15.99 -0.56 -2.21
CA THR A 42 -16.73 -1.21 -3.31
C THR A 42 -18.23 -1.26 -3.08
N HIS A 43 -18.69 -1.00 -1.85
CA HIS A 43 -20.11 -0.97 -1.52
C HIS A 43 -20.84 0.22 -2.19
N PRO A 44 -22.01 0.00 -2.83
CA PRO A 44 -22.72 1.04 -3.60
C PRO A 44 -22.99 2.34 -2.82
N ILE A 45 -23.43 2.21 -1.56
CA ILE A 45 -23.80 3.35 -0.70
C ILE A 45 -22.57 3.91 0.05
N MET A 46 -21.84 3.06 0.77
CA MET A 46 -20.75 3.48 1.66
C MET A 46 -19.53 4.03 0.92
N SER A 47 -19.30 3.63 -0.34
CA SER A 47 -18.13 4.08 -1.10
C SER A 47 -18.05 5.60 -1.21
N LYS A 48 -19.20 6.29 -1.33
CA LYS A 48 -19.26 7.76 -1.37
C LYS A 48 -18.73 8.39 -0.09
N LEU A 49 -19.17 7.91 1.08
CA LEU A 49 -18.72 8.40 2.38
C LEU A 49 -17.20 8.28 2.55
N ILE A 50 -16.65 7.13 2.16
CA ILE A 50 -15.20 6.88 2.26
C ILE A 50 -14.44 7.79 1.29
N LYS A 51 -14.88 7.90 0.02
CA LYS A 51 -14.27 8.79 -0.98
C LYS A 51 -14.31 10.25 -0.56
N ASP A 52 -15.42 10.71 0.04
CA ASP A 52 -15.55 12.07 0.57
C ASP A 52 -14.60 12.31 1.76
N LYS A 53 -14.39 11.29 2.61
CA LYS A 53 -13.39 11.36 3.69
C LYS A 53 -11.97 11.42 3.13
N PHE A 54 -11.67 10.61 2.11
CA PHE A 54 -10.35 10.61 1.46
C PHE A 54 -10.05 11.96 0.81
N LYS A 55 -11.02 12.54 0.10
CA LYS A 55 -10.92 13.87 -0.50
C LYS A 55 -10.66 14.94 0.56
N ARG A 56 -11.38 14.93 1.69
CA ARG A 56 -11.18 15.89 2.80
C ARG A 56 -9.83 15.75 3.50
N LYS A 57 -9.27 14.54 3.52
CA LYS A 57 -7.93 14.25 4.04
C LYS A 57 -6.82 14.44 3.02
N CYS A 58 -7.17 14.85 1.79
CA CYS A 58 -6.25 14.96 0.66
C CYS A 58 -5.48 13.66 0.38
N TYR A 59 -6.10 12.50 0.65
CA TYR A 59 -5.50 11.23 0.22
C TYR A 59 -5.57 11.11 -1.28
N HIS A 60 -4.42 10.85 -1.89
CA HIS A 60 -4.28 10.56 -3.31
C HIS A 60 -3.46 9.27 -3.48
N HIS A 61 -3.52 8.66 -4.67
CA HIS A 61 -2.61 7.56 -5.07
C HIS A 61 -2.48 6.41 -4.06
N GLY A 62 -3.52 6.12 -3.28
CA GLY A 62 -3.50 5.05 -2.28
C GLY A 62 -2.75 5.36 -0.98
N PHE A 63 -2.23 6.57 -0.76
CA PHE A 63 -1.41 6.90 0.44
C PHE A 63 -2.14 6.87 1.78
N HIS A 64 -3.47 6.70 1.80
CA HIS A 64 -4.22 6.42 3.03
C HIS A 64 -3.68 5.21 3.81
N ILE A 65 -3.02 4.25 3.13
CA ILE A 65 -2.43 3.09 3.80
C ILE A 65 -1.25 3.44 4.71
N MET A 66 -0.58 4.58 4.48
CA MET A 66 0.53 5.06 5.32
C MET A 66 0.05 5.45 6.71
N ASP A 67 -1.10 6.12 6.80
CA ASP A 67 -1.71 6.46 8.08
C ASP A 67 -2.11 5.18 8.83
N TYR A 68 -2.60 4.16 8.12
CA TYR A 68 -2.91 2.88 8.75
C TYR A 68 -1.67 2.16 9.29
N MET A 69 -0.55 2.21 8.57
CA MET A 69 0.73 1.69 9.06
C MET A 69 1.24 2.49 10.26
N LYS A 70 1.12 3.82 10.25
CA LYS A 70 1.46 4.69 11.39
C LYS A 70 0.66 4.31 12.65
N ASP A 71 -0.64 4.13 12.50
CA ASP A 71 -1.51 3.67 13.58
C ASP A 71 -1.10 2.27 14.10
N PHE A 72 -0.79 1.35 13.20
CA PHE A 72 -0.31 0.01 13.55
C PHE A 72 1.01 0.05 14.33
N LEU A 73 2.00 0.80 13.85
CA LEU A 73 3.30 0.98 14.51
C LEU A 73 3.13 1.57 15.92
N GLN A 74 2.28 2.58 16.06
CA GLN A 74 2.01 3.22 17.34
C GLN A 74 1.27 2.30 18.31
N LYS A 75 0.21 1.62 17.85
CA LYS A 75 -0.61 0.73 18.67
C LYS A 75 0.20 -0.43 19.24
N TYR A 76 1.10 -0.99 18.44
CA TYR A 76 1.91 -2.17 18.79
C TYR A 76 3.35 -1.83 19.12
N LYS A 77 3.64 -0.61 19.58
CA LYS A 77 5.01 -0.11 19.83
C LYS A 77 5.89 -1.07 20.65
N ASN A 78 5.30 -1.84 21.57
CA ASN A 78 5.99 -2.77 22.46
C ASN A 78 5.96 -4.25 22.00
N ASN A 79 5.38 -4.55 20.84
CA ASN A 79 5.30 -5.90 20.29
C ASN A 79 6.33 -6.09 19.18
N ILE A 80 6.76 -7.33 18.95
CA ILE A 80 7.41 -7.70 17.69
C ILE A 80 6.37 -7.63 16.56
N LYS A 81 6.74 -7.03 15.44
CA LYS A 81 5.84 -6.70 14.33
C LYS A 81 6.37 -7.27 13.02
N MET A 82 5.47 -7.66 12.13
CA MET A 82 5.79 -7.95 10.73
C MET A 82 4.69 -7.34 9.87
N SER A 83 5.07 -6.55 8.88
CA SER A 83 4.12 -5.84 8.02
C SER A 83 4.46 -6.05 6.56
N LEU A 84 3.43 -6.23 5.74
CA LEU A 84 3.51 -6.19 4.29
C LEU A 84 2.54 -5.12 3.81
N MET A 85 3.07 -4.14 3.07
CA MET A 85 2.30 -3.09 2.43
C MET A 85 2.46 -3.21 0.92
N TRP A 86 1.36 -3.14 0.18
CA TRP A 86 1.35 -3.18 -1.28
C TRP A 86 0.61 -1.97 -1.85
N GLN A 87 1.30 -1.18 -2.67
CA GLN A 87 0.75 0.03 -3.28
C GLN A 87 0.67 -0.12 -4.79
N THR A 88 -0.55 -0.31 -5.27
CA THR A 88 -0.89 -0.44 -6.69
C THR A 88 -1.14 0.93 -7.31
N ASN A 89 -1.85 1.82 -6.61
CA ASN A 89 -2.41 3.03 -7.23
C ASN A 89 -1.41 4.19 -7.38
N ILE A 90 -0.15 4.03 -6.93
CA ILE A 90 0.88 5.08 -7.11
C ILE A 90 1.20 5.23 -8.58
N ILE A 91 1.64 4.15 -9.23
CA ILE A 91 2.19 4.19 -10.59
C ILE A 91 1.21 3.66 -11.65
N TYR A 92 0.06 3.13 -11.26
CA TYR A 92 -0.88 2.51 -12.20
C TYR A 92 -1.33 3.48 -13.31
N GLY A 93 -0.83 3.24 -14.53
CA GLY A 93 -1.16 3.98 -15.74
C GLY A 93 -0.51 5.36 -15.89
N ASN A 94 0.36 5.79 -14.98
CA ASN A 94 1.12 7.04 -15.12
C ASN A 94 2.36 7.04 -14.21
N LEU A 95 3.54 6.93 -14.81
CA LEU A 95 4.80 6.87 -14.07
C LEU A 95 5.12 8.19 -13.36
N ASN A 96 4.64 9.34 -13.85
CA ASN A 96 4.92 10.65 -13.22
C ASN A 96 4.42 10.75 -11.79
N ASN A 97 3.42 9.96 -11.40
CA ASN A 97 2.89 9.94 -10.04
C ASN A 97 3.93 9.44 -9.02
N ILE A 98 5.00 8.76 -9.46
CA ILE A 98 6.09 8.34 -8.57
C ILE A 98 6.79 9.53 -7.91
N PHE A 99 6.87 10.67 -8.59
CA PHE A 99 7.48 11.88 -8.03
C PHE A 99 6.67 12.46 -6.87
N ALA A 100 5.35 12.24 -6.85
CA ALA A 100 4.51 12.59 -5.71
C ALA A 100 4.72 11.67 -4.50
N ALA A 101 5.32 10.49 -4.71
CA ALA A 101 5.54 9.50 -3.66
C ALA A 101 6.80 9.78 -2.83
N ASP A 102 7.85 10.33 -3.43
CA ASP A 102 9.18 10.47 -2.82
C ASP A 102 9.13 11.26 -1.50
N GLU A 103 8.57 12.48 -1.52
CA GLU A 103 8.46 13.31 -0.32
C GLU A 103 7.56 12.66 0.74
N ILE A 104 6.52 11.94 0.32
CA ILE A 104 5.59 11.25 1.23
C ILE A 104 6.29 10.10 1.95
N TYR A 105 7.02 9.26 1.22
CA TYR A 105 7.82 8.19 1.82
C TYR A 105 8.89 8.74 2.76
N TYR A 106 9.63 9.76 2.32
CA TYR A 106 10.65 10.41 3.13
C TYR A 106 10.07 10.89 4.47
N LYS A 107 8.98 11.67 4.43
CA LYS A 107 8.31 12.16 5.64
C LYS A 107 7.81 11.00 6.51
N PHE A 108 7.17 10.00 5.91
CA PHE A 108 6.65 8.84 6.63
C PHE A 108 7.76 8.09 7.38
N PHE A 109 8.86 7.73 6.72
CA PHE A 109 9.96 7.04 7.37
C PHE A 109 10.66 7.92 8.40
N LYS A 110 10.82 9.22 8.12
CA LYS A 110 11.46 10.14 9.06
C LYS A 110 10.66 10.34 10.34
N GLU A 111 9.34 10.53 10.24
CA GLU A 111 8.45 10.67 11.40
C GLU A 111 8.37 9.39 12.24
N ASN A 112 8.52 8.23 11.60
CA ASN A 112 8.36 6.92 12.23
C ASN A 112 9.70 6.20 12.51
N GLU A 113 10.83 6.87 12.34
CA GLU A 113 12.20 6.32 12.40
C GLU A 113 12.43 5.45 13.64
N LYS A 114 11.91 5.88 14.81
CA LYS A 114 12.02 5.15 16.08
C LYS A 114 11.46 3.72 16.03
N TYR A 115 10.47 3.45 15.18
CA TYR A 115 9.85 2.13 15.03
C TYR A 115 10.65 1.19 14.13
N TYR A 116 11.60 1.74 13.36
CA TYR A 116 12.44 0.99 12.43
C TYR A 116 13.84 0.69 13.00
N LYS A 117 14.17 1.19 14.19
CA LYS A 117 15.41 0.80 14.90
C LYS A 117 15.41 -0.71 15.14
N ASN A 118 16.52 -1.36 14.77
CA ASN A 118 16.70 -2.81 14.85
C ASN A 118 15.66 -3.61 14.04
N SER A 119 15.27 -3.10 12.87
CA SER A 119 14.37 -3.77 11.93
C SER A 119 14.99 -3.86 10.54
N PHE A 120 14.49 -4.79 9.74
CA PHE A 120 14.71 -4.80 8.30
C PHE A 120 13.51 -4.14 7.62
N SER A 121 13.78 -3.14 6.79
CA SER A 121 12.76 -2.46 5.97
C SER A 121 13.17 -2.57 4.51
N ILE A 122 12.27 -3.10 3.68
CA ILE A 122 12.49 -3.28 2.25
C ILE A 122 11.42 -2.46 1.53
N LEU A 123 11.86 -1.51 0.72
CA LEU A 123 11.02 -0.76 -0.21
C LEU A 123 11.48 -1.10 -1.63
N MET A 124 10.57 -1.69 -2.41
CA MET A 124 10.85 -2.10 -3.78
C MET A 124 9.57 -2.06 -4.60
N GLY A 125 9.72 -1.88 -5.91
CA GLY A 125 8.68 -2.19 -6.89
C GLY A 125 8.66 -3.68 -7.22
N ASP A 126 7.52 -4.18 -7.66
CA ASP A 126 7.37 -5.55 -8.17
C ASP A 126 7.74 -5.68 -9.64
N HIS A 127 7.53 -4.62 -10.42
CA HIS A 127 7.98 -4.49 -11.81
C HIS A 127 8.06 -3.01 -12.24
N GLY A 128 8.64 -2.75 -13.42
CA GLY A 128 8.61 -1.43 -14.08
C GLY A 128 7.26 -1.13 -14.76
N ASP A 129 7.02 0.13 -15.14
CA ASP A 129 5.82 0.51 -15.90
C ASP A 129 5.96 0.13 -17.39
N LYS A 130 4.96 -0.60 -17.91
CA LYS A 130 4.87 -1.05 -19.30
C LYS A 130 3.73 -0.38 -20.08
N THR A 131 2.94 0.45 -19.41
CA THR A 131 1.64 0.92 -19.92
C THR A 131 1.64 2.38 -20.35
N ASP A 132 2.57 3.18 -19.85
CA ASP A 132 2.70 4.60 -20.18
C ASP A 132 3.67 4.85 -21.34
N ILE A 133 3.67 6.08 -21.88
CA ILE A 133 4.53 6.56 -22.96
C ILE A 133 6.03 6.35 -22.67
N PHE A 134 6.40 6.24 -21.39
CA PHE A 134 7.77 5.94 -20.97
C PHE A 134 8.26 4.58 -21.49
N SER A 135 7.36 3.61 -21.69
CA SER A 135 7.70 2.30 -22.27
C SER A 135 8.24 2.40 -23.71
N LEU A 136 7.93 3.49 -24.42
CA LEU A 136 8.41 3.76 -25.78
C LEU A 136 9.80 4.42 -25.79
N THR A 137 10.31 4.87 -24.65
CA THR A 137 11.64 5.48 -24.56
C THR A 137 12.73 4.42 -24.58
N ASP A 138 13.93 4.79 -25.02
CA ASP A 138 15.07 3.88 -25.06
C ASP A 138 15.45 3.32 -23.69
N ILE A 139 15.15 4.04 -22.61
CA ILE A 139 15.39 3.60 -21.23
C ILE A 139 14.24 2.69 -20.77
N GLY A 140 12.99 3.11 -20.98
CA GLY A 140 11.81 2.38 -20.50
C GLY A 140 11.61 1.01 -21.14
N LYS A 141 12.02 0.83 -22.41
CA LYS A 141 11.91 -0.47 -23.10
C LYS A 141 12.75 -1.60 -22.48
N TYR A 142 13.76 -1.26 -21.66
CA TYR A 142 14.62 -2.24 -20.98
C TYR A 142 14.32 -2.38 -19.47
N LEU A 143 13.35 -1.64 -18.92
CA LEU A 143 12.91 -1.79 -17.53
C LEU A 143 11.98 -3.01 -17.40
N VAL A 144 12.56 -4.19 -17.60
CA VAL A 144 11.94 -5.49 -17.34
C VAL A 144 12.85 -6.26 -16.39
N PHE A 145 12.57 -6.14 -15.09
CA PHE A 145 12.98 -7.10 -14.08
C PHE A 145 11.74 -7.49 -13.30
#